data_AF-A0A6A3KNK0-F1
#
_entry.id   AF-A0A6A3KNK0-F1
#
_cell.length_a   1.000
_cell.length_b   1.000
_cell.length_c   1.000
_cell.angle_alpha   90.00
_cell.angle_beta   90.00
_cell.angle_gamma   90.00
#
_symmetry.space_group_name_H-M   'P 1'
#
loop_
_entity.id
_entity.type
_entity.pdbx_description
1 polymer ?
#
loop_
_entity_poly.entity_id
_entity_poly.type
_entity_poly.pdbx_seq_one_letter_code
_entity_poly.pdbx_strand_id
1 'polypeptide(L)'
;MLSQGTPEENDEALRAASAMFAHYPDVIIQQLGLQNCQNTIVGDAMTRGVSGGERKRVTTGEMEFGTKYVTLMDEISTGLDSAATYDIINTQRSVAHKLRKTVVIALLQPSPEVFALFDDVMILNEGQLMYHGPCNQVEGYFESLGFKCPPQRDIADYLLDLGTNEQYQYQVQNYHTKQPRRASEFADAFRESHIYMESMYALEAPYDPELLRSVEQNMKPMPMFSQSFIDSTLTLLRRQLTGATRAQFT
;
A
#
# COMPACT_ATOMS: atom_id res chain seq x y z
N MET A 1 -14.66 -13.99 11.01
CA MET A 1 -14.58 -14.03 9.53
C MET A 1 -14.38 -15.47 9.02
N LEU A 2 -15.07 -16.44 9.62
CA LEU A 2 -14.88 -17.89 9.36
C LEU A 2 -16.23 -18.58 9.51
N SER A 3 -17.28 -18.01 8.93
CA SER A 3 -18.65 -18.51 9.15
C SER A 3 -19.48 -18.62 7.88
N GLN A 4 -18.84 -18.53 6.70
CA GLN A 4 -19.53 -18.61 5.41
C GLN A 4 -19.28 -19.93 4.66
N GLY A 5 -18.32 -20.75 5.11
CA GLY A 5 -18.12 -22.11 4.62
C GLY A 5 -18.94 -23.13 5.41
N THR A 6 -18.83 -24.39 5.01
CA THR A 6 -19.22 -25.53 5.85
C THR A 6 -18.51 -25.47 7.21
N PRO A 7 -19.05 -26.12 8.27
CA PRO A 7 -18.40 -26.12 9.58
C PRO A 7 -16.94 -26.59 9.56
N GLU A 8 -16.62 -27.50 8.64
CA GLU A 8 -15.26 -28.02 8.41
C GLU A 8 -14.35 -26.99 7.75
N GLU A 9 -14.81 -26.29 6.70
CA GLU A 9 -14.04 -25.21 6.05
C GLU A 9 -13.80 -24.02 7.00
N ASN A 10 -14.79 -23.71 7.84
CA ASN A 10 -14.68 -22.67 8.84
C ASN A 10 -13.65 -23.02 9.92
N ASP A 11 -13.63 -24.28 10.39
CA ASP A 11 -12.65 -24.76 11.36
C ASP A 11 -11.24 -24.87 10.75
N GLU A 12 -11.14 -25.31 9.50
CA GLU A 12 -9.87 -25.32 8.76
C GLU A 12 -9.33 -23.91 8.56
N ALA A 13 -10.17 -22.96 8.17
CA ALA A 13 -9.74 -21.57 8.02
C ALA A 13 -9.45 -20.90 9.38
N LEU A 14 -10.06 -21.35 10.49
CA LEU A 14 -9.70 -20.95 11.86
C LEU A 14 -8.33 -21.48 12.24
N ARG A 15 -8.06 -22.76 11.98
CA ARG A 15 -6.75 -23.38 12.19
C ARG A 15 -5.67 -22.72 11.33
N ALA A 16 -5.96 -22.41 10.07
CA ALA A 16 -5.04 -21.71 9.18
C ALA A 16 -4.76 -20.28 9.67
N ALA A 17 -5.78 -19.54 10.11
CA ALA A 17 -5.60 -18.20 10.69
C ALA A 17 -4.77 -18.25 11.99
N SER A 18 -5.07 -19.17 12.90
CA SER A 18 -4.31 -19.36 14.14
C SER A 18 -2.86 -19.78 13.87
N ALA A 19 -2.62 -20.67 12.90
CA ALA A 19 -1.27 -21.05 12.48
C ALA A 19 -0.51 -19.88 11.83
N MET A 20 -1.19 -19.06 11.01
CA MET A 20 -0.60 -17.82 10.47
C MET A 20 -0.19 -16.85 11.56
N PHE A 21 -0.97 -16.70 12.64
CA PHE A 21 -0.58 -15.84 13.75
C PHE A 21 0.59 -16.41 14.56
N ALA A 22 0.65 -17.74 14.75
CA ALA A 22 1.75 -18.39 15.45
C ALA A 22 3.09 -18.30 14.69
N HIS A 23 3.03 -18.35 13.35
CA HIS A 23 4.19 -18.28 12.45
C HIS A 23 4.26 -16.96 11.66
N TYR A 24 3.65 -15.90 12.20
CA TYR A 24 3.56 -14.62 11.49
C TYR A 24 4.94 -14.06 11.05
N PRO A 25 6.00 -14.10 11.89
CA PRO A 25 7.33 -13.69 11.44
C PRO A 25 7.81 -14.46 10.19
N ASP A 26 7.64 -15.78 10.18
CA ASP A 26 8.09 -16.64 9.08
C ASP A 26 7.32 -16.35 7.79
N VAL A 27 6.01 -16.11 7.91
CA VAL A 27 5.15 -15.71 6.78
C VAL A 27 5.61 -14.39 6.18
N ILE A 28 5.91 -13.39 7.02
CA ILE A 28 6.41 -12.09 6.56
C ILE A 28 7.79 -12.20 5.92
N ILE A 29 8.71 -12.98 6.50
CA ILE A 29 10.03 -13.25 5.91
C ILE A 29 9.90 -13.89 4.53
N GLN A 30 8.99 -14.86 4.40
CA GLN A 30 8.74 -15.53 3.12
C GLN A 30 8.12 -14.59 2.10
N GLN A 31 7.11 -13.81 2.51
CA GLN A 31 6.42 -12.85 1.65
C GLN A 31 7.35 -11.77 1.10
N LEU A 32 8.28 -11.27 1.92
CA LEU A 32 9.22 -10.24 1.52
C LEU A 32 10.49 -10.78 0.84
N GLY A 33 10.58 -12.09 0.60
CA GLY A 33 11.74 -12.70 -0.06
C GLY A 33 13.03 -12.56 0.75
N LEU A 34 12.94 -12.60 2.09
CA LEU A 34 14.05 -12.40 3.03
C LEU A 34 14.67 -13.71 3.53
N GLN A 35 14.27 -14.87 2.98
CA GLN A 35 14.71 -16.19 3.46
C GLN A 35 16.24 -16.35 3.39
N ASN A 36 16.85 -15.84 2.31
CA ASN A 36 18.30 -15.96 2.09
C ASN A 36 19.12 -15.13 3.08
N CYS A 37 18.54 -14.08 3.65
CA CYS A 37 19.23 -13.16 4.56
C CYS A 37 18.69 -13.20 6.01
N GLN A 38 17.82 -14.17 6.35
CA GLN A 38 17.14 -14.22 7.66
C GLN A 38 18.09 -14.25 8.87
N ASN A 39 19.26 -14.87 8.69
CA ASN A 39 20.29 -15.04 9.74
C ASN A 39 21.50 -14.12 9.50
N THR A 40 21.41 -13.20 8.55
CA THR A 40 22.46 -12.25 8.23
C THR A 40 22.27 -11.00 9.08
N ILE A 41 23.36 -10.43 9.59
CA ILE A 41 23.29 -9.15 10.29
C ILE A 41 22.81 -8.06 9.34
N VAL A 42 21.94 -7.16 9.81
CA VAL A 42 21.46 -6.03 8.98
C VAL A 42 22.62 -5.10 8.61
N GLY A 43 23.59 -4.95 9.51
CA GLY A 43 24.78 -4.10 9.31
C GLY A 43 24.50 -2.61 9.50
N ASP A 44 25.55 -1.82 9.34
CA ASP A 44 25.51 -0.36 9.42
C ASP A 44 26.53 0.25 8.41
N ALA A 45 26.88 1.53 8.56
CA ALA A 45 27.84 2.19 7.67
C ALA A 45 29.26 1.60 7.74
N MET A 46 29.63 0.99 8.86
CA MET A 46 30.97 0.45 9.13
C MET A 46 31.01 -1.07 9.01
N THR A 47 29.88 -1.74 9.21
CA THR A 47 29.74 -3.19 9.23
C THR A 47 28.88 -3.64 8.06
N ARG A 48 29.48 -4.40 7.13
CA ARG A 48 28.75 -4.98 6.01
C ARG A 48 27.67 -5.95 6.52
N GLY A 49 26.43 -5.74 6.08
CA GLY A 49 25.31 -6.62 6.36
C GLY A 49 24.50 -6.92 5.11
N VAL A 50 23.18 -6.88 5.24
CA VAL A 50 22.25 -7.06 4.12
C VAL A 50 22.38 -5.91 3.10
N SER A 51 21.98 -6.16 1.86
CA SER A 51 21.92 -5.16 0.80
C SER A 51 20.96 -4.01 1.15
N GLY A 52 21.06 -2.88 0.45
CA GLY A 52 20.14 -1.76 0.63
C GLY A 52 18.66 -2.13 0.40
N GLY A 53 18.40 -2.97 -0.62
CA GLY A 53 17.06 -3.47 -0.92
C GLY A 53 16.53 -4.46 0.13
N GLU A 54 17.38 -5.36 0.64
CA GLU A 54 17.02 -6.24 1.75
C GLU A 54 16.75 -5.45 3.03
N ARG A 55 17.55 -4.43 3.35
CA ARG A 55 17.33 -3.57 4.52
C ARG A 55 15.97 -2.89 4.47
N LYS A 56 15.57 -2.34 3.32
CA LYS A 56 14.23 -1.77 3.13
C LYS A 56 13.14 -2.80 3.33
N ARG A 57 13.29 -4.00 2.76
CA ARG A 57 12.34 -5.10 2.95
C ARG A 57 12.25 -5.52 4.42
N VAL A 58 13.35 -5.54 5.17
CA VAL A 58 13.34 -5.77 6.63
C VAL A 58 12.54 -4.68 7.36
N THR A 59 12.75 -3.40 7.03
CA THR A 59 11.95 -2.29 7.59
C THR A 59 10.46 -2.42 7.26
N THR A 60 10.12 -2.80 6.03
CA THR A 60 8.74 -3.12 5.66
C THR A 60 8.18 -4.28 6.51
N GLY A 61 8.97 -5.33 6.72
CA GLY A 61 8.56 -6.48 7.56
C GLY A 61 8.31 -6.12 9.01
N GLU A 62 9.13 -5.23 9.59
CA GLU A 62 8.88 -4.67 10.92
C GLU A 62 7.54 -3.92 10.98
N MET A 63 7.25 -3.12 9.95
CA MET A 63 5.99 -2.38 9.82
C MET A 63 4.78 -3.31 9.59
N GLU A 64 4.95 -4.45 8.94
CA GLU A 64 3.87 -5.44 8.74
C GLU A 64 3.55 -6.27 9.98
N PHE A 65 4.42 -6.23 11.00
CA PHE A 65 4.24 -7.02 12.21
C PHE A 65 3.03 -6.55 13.02
N GLY A 66 2.18 -7.50 13.40
CA GLY A 66 0.97 -7.29 14.19
C GLY A 66 -0.32 -7.17 13.37
N THR A 67 -1.45 -7.17 14.08
CA THR A 67 -2.78 -7.07 13.47
C THR A 67 -3.09 -5.61 13.13
N LYS A 68 -2.89 -5.24 11.86
CA LYS A 68 -3.23 -3.92 11.32
C LYS A 68 -4.26 -4.07 10.22
N TYR A 69 -5.31 -3.27 10.24
CA TYR A 69 -6.34 -3.25 9.20
C TYR A 69 -6.04 -2.25 8.07
N VAL A 70 -5.23 -1.23 8.38
CA VAL A 70 -4.82 -0.19 7.43
C VAL A 70 -3.30 -0.04 7.52
N THR A 71 -2.63 -0.09 6.36
CA THR A 71 -1.20 0.18 6.21
C THR A 71 -1.04 1.41 5.31
N LEU A 72 -0.32 2.41 5.79
CA LEU A 72 0.04 3.61 5.04
C LEU A 72 1.54 3.59 4.79
N MET A 73 1.94 3.71 3.53
CA MET A 73 3.33 3.57 3.11
C MET A 73 3.75 4.77 2.27
N ASP A 74 4.87 5.37 2.63
CA ASP A 74 5.46 6.50 1.91
C ASP A 74 6.93 6.18 1.56
N GLU A 75 7.40 6.70 0.44
CA GLU A 75 8.78 6.58 -0.08
C GLU A 75 9.35 5.14 -0.15
N ILE A 76 8.50 4.12 -0.25
CA ILE A 76 8.96 2.72 -0.18
C ILE A 76 9.84 2.32 -1.37
N SER A 77 9.66 2.94 -2.54
CA SER A 77 10.46 2.70 -3.74
C SER A 77 11.78 3.48 -3.79
N THR A 78 11.97 4.53 -2.97
CA THR A 78 13.11 5.46 -3.09
C THR A 78 14.48 4.80 -2.91
N GLY A 79 15.27 4.65 -3.98
CA GLY A 79 16.56 3.96 -3.93
C GLY A 79 16.48 2.43 -4.02
N LEU A 80 15.35 1.90 -4.51
CA LEU A 80 15.23 0.54 -5.02
C LEU A 80 15.31 0.54 -6.54
N ASP A 81 15.69 -0.61 -7.11
CA ASP A 81 15.49 -0.87 -8.53
C ASP A 81 14.02 -1.26 -8.82
N SER A 82 13.66 -1.30 -10.10
CA SER A 82 12.29 -1.59 -10.53
C SER A 82 11.84 -3.00 -10.12
N ALA A 83 12.75 -3.98 -10.13
CA ALA A 83 12.44 -5.36 -9.76
C ALA A 83 12.10 -5.49 -8.27
N ALA A 84 12.93 -4.93 -7.38
CA ALA A 84 12.65 -4.95 -5.95
C ALA A 84 11.38 -4.16 -5.60
N THR A 85 11.13 -3.05 -6.31
CA THR A 85 9.89 -2.28 -6.15
C THR A 85 8.68 -3.13 -6.52
N TYR A 86 8.71 -3.79 -7.68
CA TYR A 86 7.64 -4.68 -8.12
C TYR A 86 7.35 -5.79 -7.11
N ASP A 87 8.38 -6.47 -6.60
CA ASP A 87 8.24 -7.55 -5.62
C ASP A 87 7.56 -7.07 -4.33
N ILE A 88 7.96 -5.89 -3.82
CA ILE A 88 7.34 -5.30 -2.63
C ILE A 88 5.87 -4.97 -2.89
N ILE A 89 5.55 -4.29 -3.99
CA ILE A 89 4.17 -3.89 -4.31
C ILE A 89 3.29 -5.12 -4.55
N ASN A 90 3.79 -6.13 -5.25
CA ASN A 90 3.06 -7.38 -5.49
C ASN A 90 2.80 -8.15 -4.18
N THR A 91 3.75 -8.11 -3.26
CA THR A 91 3.59 -8.65 -1.91
C THR A 91 2.50 -7.89 -1.14
N GLN A 92 2.55 -6.57 -1.15
CA GLN A 92 1.56 -5.71 -0.48
C GLN A 92 0.15 -5.92 -1.04
N ARG A 93 0.02 -6.00 -2.37
CA ARG A 93 -1.23 -6.36 -3.05
C ARG A 93 -1.75 -7.72 -2.58
N SER A 94 -0.88 -8.73 -2.53
CA SER A 94 -1.24 -10.06 -2.04
C SER A 94 -1.72 -10.04 -0.59
N VAL A 95 -1.05 -9.26 0.28
CA VAL A 95 -1.43 -9.06 1.68
C VAL A 95 -2.78 -8.37 1.78
N ALA A 96 -3.01 -7.29 1.01
CA ALA A 96 -4.26 -6.54 0.98
C ALA A 96 -5.45 -7.45 0.65
N HIS A 97 -5.36 -8.22 -0.45
CA HIS A 97 -6.45 -9.10 -0.87
C HIS A 97 -6.66 -10.30 0.07
N LYS A 98 -5.58 -10.98 0.49
CA LYS A 98 -5.68 -12.21 1.29
C LYS A 98 -6.13 -11.93 2.72
N LEU A 99 -5.64 -10.85 3.32
CA LEU A 99 -5.92 -10.49 4.71
C LEU A 99 -7.02 -9.44 4.84
N ARG A 100 -7.62 -9.01 3.71
CA ARG A 100 -8.63 -7.93 3.65
C ARG A 100 -8.16 -6.66 4.38
N LYS A 101 -6.91 -6.27 4.12
CA LYS A 101 -6.33 -5.03 4.64
C LYS A 101 -6.45 -3.93 3.60
N THR A 102 -6.61 -2.69 4.06
CA THR A 102 -6.46 -1.50 3.22
C THR A 102 -4.99 -1.10 3.20
N VAL A 103 -4.39 -1.02 2.01
CA VAL A 103 -3.00 -0.58 1.85
C VAL A 103 -3.00 0.65 0.97
N VAL A 104 -2.45 1.74 1.47
CA VAL A 104 -2.29 3.00 0.73
C VAL A 104 -0.80 3.28 0.57
N ILE A 105 -0.36 3.47 -0.66
CA ILE A 105 1.06 3.64 -0.99
C ILE A 105 1.22 4.92 -1.81
N ALA A 106 2.09 5.82 -1.35
CA ALA A 106 2.57 6.93 -2.16
C ALA A 106 3.79 6.47 -2.97
N LEU A 107 3.74 6.65 -4.29
CA LEU A 107 4.83 6.32 -5.21
C LEU A 107 5.21 7.52 -6.05
N LEU A 108 6.51 7.73 -6.22
CA LEU A 108 7.07 8.66 -7.18
C LEU A 108 7.31 7.91 -8.50
N GLN A 109 6.56 8.26 -9.55
CA GLN A 109 6.72 7.76 -10.93
C GLN A 109 6.90 6.23 -11.03
N PRO A 110 5.88 5.43 -10.67
CA PRO A 110 5.96 3.98 -10.82
C PRO A 110 6.09 3.57 -12.28
N SER A 111 6.80 2.47 -12.54
CA SER A 111 6.79 1.84 -13.86
C SER A 111 5.39 1.32 -14.21
N PRO A 112 5.06 1.11 -15.50
CA PRO A 112 3.77 0.58 -15.90
C PRO A 112 3.42 -0.75 -15.22
N GLU A 113 4.41 -1.64 -15.05
CA GLU A 113 4.20 -2.94 -14.39
C GLU A 113 3.85 -2.79 -12.91
N VAL A 114 4.43 -1.79 -12.24
CA VAL A 114 4.12 -1.47 -10.84
C VAL A 114 2.76 -0.81 -10.73
N PHE A 115 2.45 0.14 -11.61
CA PHE A 115 1.15 0.82 -11.66
C PHE A 115 0.00 -0.19 -11.86
N ALA A 116 0.20 -1.19 -12.73
CA ALA A 116 -0.78 -2.23 -13.02
C ALA A 116 -1.11 -3.17 -11.83
N LEU A 117 -0.35 -3.10 -10.72
CA LEU A 117 -0.63 -3.87 -9.51
C LEU A 117 -1.68 -3.21 -8.61
N PHE A 118 -2.01 -1.93 -8.82
CA PHE A 118 -2.95 -1.20 -7.98
C PHE A 118 -4.39 -1.41 -8.43
N ASP A 119 -5.28 -1.56 -7.46
CA ASP A 119 -6.73 -1.61 -7.70
C ASP A 119 -7.27 -0.21 -8.04
N ASP A 120 -6.92 0.77 -7.20
CA ASP A 120 -7.31 2.17 -7.31
C ASP A 120 -6.09 3.10 -7.38
N VAL A 121 -6.25 4.25 -8.03
CA VAL A 121 -5.27 5.35 -8.08
C VAL A 121 -5.89 6.64 -7.55
N MET A 122 -5.12 7.37 -6.74
CA MET A 122 -5.47 8.70 -6.25
C MET A 122 -4.47 9.72 -6.77
N ILE A 123 -4.94 10.75 -7.47
CA ILE A 123 -4.09 11.80 -8.04
C ILE A 123 -4.38 13.11 -7.34
N LEU A 124 -3.36 13.66 -6.70
CA LEU A 124 -3.40 14.92 -5.98
C LEU A 124 -2.51 15.96 -6.66
N ASN A 125 -3.00 17.20 -6.77
CA ASN A 125 -2.20 18.34 -7.22
C ASN A 125 -2.56 19.57 -6.37
N GLU A 126 -1.56 20.23 -5.79
CA GLU A 126 -1.74 21.39 -4.89
C GLU A 126 -2.81 21.16 -3.79
N GLY A 127 -2.86 19.94 -3.24
CA GLY A 127 -3.84 19.55 -2.22
C GLY A 127 -5.27 19.34 -2.73
N GLN A 128 -5.49 19.43 -4.04
CA GLN A 128 -6.75 19.14 -4.70
C GLN A 128 -6.76 17.73 -5.30
N LEU A 129 -7.94 17.09 -5.24
CA LEU A 129 -8.14 15.76 -5.78
C LEU A 129 -8.54 15.84 -7.25
N MET A 130 -7.66 15.38 -8.14
CA MET A 130 -7.91 15.36 -9.58
C MET A 130 -8.67 14.10 -10.03
N TYR A 131 -8.42 12.99 -9.33
CA TYR A 131 -9.03 11.69 -9.58
C TYR A 131 -8.85 10.77 -8.37
N HIS A 132 -9.86 9.96 -8.06
CA HIS A 132 -9.76 8.80 -7.18
C HIS A 132 -10.70 7.71 -7.66
N GLY A 133 -10.18 6.51 -7.91
CA GLY A 133 -10.98 5.36 -8.30
C GLY A 133 -10.16 4.31 -9.05
N PRO A 134 -10.84 3.37 -9.73
CA PRO A 134 -10.19 2.23 -10.35
C PRO A 134 -9.11 2.60 -11.36
N CYS A 135 -7.96 1.94 -11.32
CA CYS A 135 -6.86 2.17 -12.26
C CYS A 135 -7.26 1.97 -13.73
N ASN A 136 -8.23 1.09 -14.01
CA ASN A 136 -8.71 0.81 -15.37
C ASN A 136 -9.68 1.88 -15.93
N GLN A 137 -10.15 2.82 -15.11
CA GLN A 137 -11.06 3.90 -15.54
C GLN A 137 -10.35 5.25 -15.69
N VAL A 138 -9.13 5.38 -15.14
CA VAL A 138 -8.41 6.66 -15.07
C VAL A 138 -8.15 7.27 -16.46
N GLU A 139 -7.78 6.45 -17.44
CA GLU A 139 -7.55 6.92 -18.81
C GLU A 139 -8.84 7.45 -19.43
N GLY A 140 -9.93 6.69 -19.36
CA GLY A 140 -11.23 7.10 -19.88
C GLY A 140 -11.76 8.38 -19.23
N TYR A 141 -11.50 8.57 -17.93
CA TYR A 141 -11.83 9.81 -17.24
C TYR A 141 -11.10 11.01 -17.84
N PHE A 142 -9.77 10.96 -17.98
CA PHE A 142 -9.02 12.09 -18.56
C PHE A 142 -9.27 12.27 -20.06
N GLU A 143 -9.58 11.19 -20.79
CA GLU A 143 -10.08 11.25 -22.17
C GLU A 143 -11.38 12.06 -22.27
N SER A 144 -12.31 11.87 -21.33
CA SER A 144 -13.55 12.66 -21.27
C SER A 144 -13.31 14.16 -21.04
N LEU A 145 -12.17 14.52 -20.44
CA LEU A 145 -11.74 15.90 -20.23
C LEU A 145 -10.90 16.47 -21.38
N GLY A 146 -10.69 15.71 -22.46
CA GLY A 146 -9.98 16.15 -23.66
C GLY A 146 -8.46 15.96 -23.62
N PHE A 147 -7.98 15.03 -22.80
CA PHE A 147 -6.59 14.58 -22.77
C PHE A 147 -6.45 13.18 -23.35
N LYS A 148 -5.32 12.86 -23.99
CA LYS A 148 -5.06 11.52 -24.50
C LYS A 148 -3.64 11.09 -24.21
N CYS A 149 -3.47 9.92 -23.61
CA CYS A 149 -2.17 9.30 -23.41
C CYS A 149 -1.59 8.82 -24.76
N PRO A 150 -0.39 9.26 -25.15
CA PRO A 150 0.28 8.75 -26.35
C PRO A 150 0.71 7.29 -26.17
N PRO A 151 0.70 6.45 -27.22
CA PRO A 151 1.00 5.02 -27.10
C PRO A 151 2.40 4.68 -26.55
N GLN A 152 3.36 5.60 -26.67
CA GLN A 152 4.74 5.42 -26.20
C GLN A 152 5.00 6.08 -24.83
N ARG A 153 3.98 6.67 -24.19
CA ARG A 153 4.13 7.34 -22.90
C ARG A 153 3.65 6.41 -21.80
N ASP A 154 4.43 6.29 -20.74
CA ASP A 154 4.03 5.56 -19.55
C ASP A 154 2.83 6.24 -18.88
N ILE A 155 1.85 5.43 -18.46
CA ILE A 155 0.59 5.92 -17.90
C ILE A 155 0.83 6.80 -16.66
N ALA A 156 1.72 6.38 -15.76
CA ALA A 156 2.02 7.12 -14.54
C ALA A 156 2.64 8.50 -14.83
N ASP A 157 3.55 8.56 -15.81
CA ASP A 157 4.16 9.81 -16.26
C ASP A 157 3.11 10.75 -16.90
N TYR A 158 2.29 10.21 -17.80
CA TYR A 158 1.19 10.96 -18.39
C TYR A 158 0.28 11.58 -17.33
N LEU A 159 -0.13 10.79 -16.32
CA LEU A 159 -0.99 11.24 -15.24
C LEU A 159 -0.34 12.33 -14.38
N LEU A 160 0.96 12.20 -14.09
CA LEU A 160 1.72 13.17 -13.29
C LEU A 160 1.98 14.49 -14.05
N ASP A 161 2.03 14.45 -15.38
CA ASP A 161 2.19 15.66 -16.19
C ASP A 161 0.90 16.49 -16.27
N LEU A 162 -0.28 15.90 -16.00
CA LEU A 162 -1.55 16.63 -15.99
C LEU A 162 -1.58 17.68 -14.88
N GLY A 163 -2.04 18.89 -15.22
CA GLY A 163 -1.99 20.04 -14.30
C GLY A 163 -0.62 20.71 -14.19
N THR A 164 0.39 20.24 -14.94
CA THR A 164 1.69 20.91 -15.07
C THR A 164 1.81 21.66 -16.41
N ASN A 165 3.00 22.21 -16.69
CA ASN A 165 3.34 22.77 -18.00
C ASN A 165 3.53 21.70 -19.08
N GLU A 166 3.72 20.43 -18.73
CA GLU A 166 3.91 19.35 -19.69
C GLU A 166 2.60 18.86 -20.30
N GLN A 167 1.45 19.19 -19.70
CA GLN A 167 0.15 18.67 -20.13
C GLN A 167 -0.26 19.03 -21.58
N TYR A 168 0.31 20.08 -22.18
CA TYR A 168 -0.09 20.57 -23.51
C TYR A 168 0.06 19.50 -24.60
N GLN A 169 1.06 18.65 -24.47
CA GLN A 169 1.34 17.59 -25.43
C GLN A 169 0.25 16.51 -25.48
N TYR A 170 -0.60 16.44 -24.44
CA TYR A 170 -1.68 15.47 -24.33
C TYR A 170 -3.05 16.02 -24.72
N GLN A 171 -3.14 17.31 -25.04
CA GLN A 171 -4.42 17.93 -25.32
C GLN A 171 -4.91 17.60 -26.73
N VAL A 172 -6.13 17.09 -26.79
CA VAL A 172 -6.79 16.84 -28.06
C VAL A 172 -7.16 18.17 -28.71
N GLN A 173 -6.67 18.40 -29.93
CA GLN A 173 -7.01 19.60 -30.71
C GLN A 173 -8.50 19.61 -31.06
N ASN A 174 -9.12 20.78 -31.03
CA ASN A 174 -10.54 20.98 -31.33
C ASN A 174 -11.49 20.14 -30.45
N TYR A 175 -11.14 19.91 -29.18
CA TYR A 175 -12.03 19.29 -28.22
C TYR A 175 -13.26 20.18 -27.95
N HIS A 176 -14.39 19.57 -27.60
CA HIS A 176 -15.67 20.26 -27.46
C HIS A 176 -15.76 21.14 -26.20
N THR A 177 -14.94 20.85 -25.19
CA THR A 177 -14.78 21.64 -23.96
C THR A 177 -13.35 22.10 -23.78
N LYS A 178 -13.17 23.17 -23.01
CA LYS A 178 -11.85 23.63 -22.62
C LYS A 178 -11.27 22.67 -21.57
N GLN A 179 -10.06 22.16 -21.81
CA GLN A 179 -9.38 21.30 -20.86
C GLN A 179 -9.05 22.06 -19.55
N PRO A 180 -9.25 21.43 -18.37
CA PRO A 180 -8.87 22.01 -17.09
C PRO A 180 -7.35 22.24 -17.02
N ARG A 181 -6.94 23.26 -16.28
CA ARG A 181 -5.54 23.66 -16.12
C ARG A 181 -5.13 23.79 -14.67
N ARG A 182 -5.94 24.47 -13.88
CA ARG A 182 -5.67 24.67 -12.45
C ARG A 182 -6.07 23.44 -11.67
N ALA A 183 -5.37 23.16 -10.57
CA ALA A 183 -5.72 22.08 -9.66
C ALA A 183 -7.20 22.12 -9.22
N SER A 184 -7.74 23.32 -8.99
CA SER A 184 -9.17 23.51 -8.67
C SER A 184 -10.10 23.11 -9.82
N GLU A 185 -9.75 23.41 -11.07
CA GLU A 185 -10.57 23.07 -12.24
C GLU A 185 -10.64 21.56 -12.44
N PHE A 186 -9.52 20.84 -12.22
CA PHE A 186 -9.53 19.38 -12.19
C PHE A 186 -10.39 18.83 -11.05
N ALA A 187 -10.34 19.45 -9.87
CA ALA A 187 -11.14 19.02 -8.73
C ALA A 187 -12.64 19.21 -8.96
N ASP A 188 -13.04 20.33 -9.56
CA ASP A 188 -14.43 20.59 -9.90
C ASP A 188 -14.92 19.59 -10.96
N ALA A 189 -14.12 19.36 -12.00
CA ALA A 189 -14.43 18.33 -13.01
C ALA A 189 -14.56 16.92 -12.40
N PHE A 190 -13.72 16.58 -11.41
CA PHE A 190 -13.81 15.30 -10.72
C PHE A 190 -15.08 15.19 -9.88
N ARG A 191 -15.44 16.25 -9.13
CA ARG A 191 -16.67 16.28 -8.31
C ARG A 191 -17.94 16.13 -9.13
N GLU A 192 -17.93 16.60 -10.38
CA GLU A 192 -19.05 16.46 -11.33
C GLU A 192 -19.08 15.08 -12.03
N SER A 193 -18.05 14.26 -11.87
CA SER A 193 -17.94 12.96 -12.53
C SER A 193 -18.80 11.88 -11.86
N HIS A 194 -19.18 10.87 -12.65
CA HIS A 194 -19.87 9.68 -12.13
C HIS A 194 -19.02 8.89 -11.12
N ILE A 195 -17.69 8.87 -11.30
CA ILE A 195 -16.75 8.16 -10.43
C ILE A 195 -16.78 8.74 -9.01
N TYR A 196 -16.83 10.08 -8.90
CA TYR A 196 -16.99 10.75 -7.61
C TYR A 196 -18.34 10.45 -6.99
N MET A 197 -19.43 10.51 -7.78
CA MET A 197 -20.77 10.19 -7.30
C MET A 197 -20.89 8.75 -6.77
N GLU A 198 -20.31 7.77 -7.48
CA GLU A 198 -20.26 6.37 -7.03
C GLU A 198 -19.49 6.22 -5.72
N SER A 199 -18.35 6.91 -5.59
CA SER A 199 -17.56 6.92 -4.35
C SER A 199 -18.35 7.51 -3.18
N MET A 200 -19.03 8.65 -3.40
CA MET A 200 -19.86 9.29 -2.37
C MET A 200 -21.05 8.41 -1.98
N TYR A 201 -21.72 7.78 -2.95
CA TYR A 201 -22.79 6.84 -2.69
C TYR A 201 -22.31 5.65 -1.85
N ALA A 202 -21.13 5.09 -2.16
CA ALA A 202 -20.54 4.00 -1.38
C ALA A 202 -20.18 4.42 0.05
N LEU A 203 -19.75 5.67 0.26
CA LEU A 203 -19.45 6.23 1.59
C LEU A 203 -20.71 6.45 2.43
N GLU A 204 -21.82 6.84 1.82
CA GLU A 204 -23.10 7.10 2.48
C GLU A 204 -23.95 5.83 2.65
N ALA A 205 -23.67 4.79 1.88
CA ALA A 205 -24.37 3.52 1.97
C ALA A 205 -24.23 2.89 3.36
N PRO A 206 -25.29 2.23 3.89
CA PRO A 206 -25.20 1.51 5.15
C PRO A 206 -24.09 0.47 5.12
N TYR A 207 -23.28 0.40 6.19
CA TYR A 207 -22.26 -0.61 6.33
C TYR A 207 -22.87 -2.02 6.35
N ASP A 208 -22.16 -2.96 5.75
CA ASP A 208 -22.48 -4.38 5.85
C ASP A 208 -22.55 -4.81 7.33
N PRO A 209 -23.67 -5.40 7.80
CA PRO A 209 -23.78 -5.93 9.15
C PRO A 209 -22.66 -6.89 9.54
N GLU A 210 -22.11 -7.67 8.59
CA GLU A 210 -20.99 -8.55 8.86
C GLU A 210 -19.69 -7.77 9.14
N LEU A 211 -19.46 -6.67 8.43
CA LEU A 211 -18.32 -5.79 8.67
C LEU A 211 -18.41 -5.17 10.07
N LEU A 212 -19.60 -4.68 10.44
CA LEU A 212 -19.85 -4.14 11.78
C LEU A 212 -19.55 -5.19 12.87
N ARG A 213 -20.06 -6.42 12.70
CA ARG A 213 -19.75 -7.54 13.62
C ARG A 213 -18.25 -7.79 13.72
N SER A 214 -17.53 -7.77 12.59
CA SER A 214 -16.08 -7.95 12.59
C SER A 214 -15.34 -6.84 13.35
N VAL A 215 -15.76 -5.58 13.18
CA VAL A 215 -15.20 -4.45 13.93
C VAL A 215 -15.41 -4.63 15.43
N GLU A 216 -16.59 -5.06 15.85
CA GLU A 216 -16.88 -5.29 17.27
C GLU A 216 -16.09 -6.43 17.89
N GLN A 217 -15.89 -7.52 17.14
CA GLN A 217 -15.22 -8.71 17.65
C GLN A 217 -13.70 -8.63 17.56
N ASN A 218 -13.16 -8.00 16.52
CA ASN A 218 -11.74 -8.10 16.18
C ASN A 218 -10.99 -6.75 16.26
N MET A 219 -11.68 -5.62 16.14
CA MET A 219 -11.04 -4.29 16.14
C MET A 219 -11.19 -3.57 17.48
N LYS A 220 -12.41 -3.47 18.01
CA LYS A 220 -12.69 -2.83 19.31
C LYS A 220 -11.91 -3.44 20.48
N PRO A 221 -11.70 -4.77 20.56
CA PRO A 221 -10.95 -5.37 21.68
C PRO A 221 -9.44 -5.23 21.57
N MET A 222 -8.90 -4.70 20.45
CA MET A 222 -7.45 -4.57 20.31
C MET A 222 -6.91 -3.60 21.36
N PRO A 223 -5.89 -4.01 22.13
CA PRO A 223 -5.33 -3.14 23.15
C PRO A 223 -4.59 -1.99 22.49
N MET A 224 -4.62 -0.81 23.12
CA MET A 224 -3.84 0.35 22.69
C MET A 224 -2.33 0.04 22.62
N PHE A 225 -1.85 -0.80 23.54
CA PHE A 225 -0.48 -1.29 23.58
C PHE A 225 -0.47 -2.81 23.66
N SER A 226 0.35 -3.48 22.84
CA SER A 226 0.46 -4.94 22.83
C SER A 226 1.19 -5.52 24.04
N GLN A 227 1.93 -4.70 24.78
CA GLN A 227 2.69 -5.08 25.97
C GLN A 227 2.49 -4.06 27.10
N SER A 228 2.67 -4.51 28.33
CA SER A 228 2.75 -3.59 29.48
C SER A 228 3.99 -2.70 29.37
N PHE A 229 4.01 -1.60 30.12
CA PHE A 229 5.17 -0.71 30.18
C PHE A 229 6.45 -1.43 30.65
N ILE A 230 6.31 -2.29 31.68
CA ILE A 230 7.43 -3.05 32.25
C ILE A 230 7.95 -4.07 31.24
N ASP A 231 7.06 -4.83 30.59
CA ASP A 231 7.45 -5.84 29.60
C ASP A 231 8.12 -5.19 28.38
N SER A 232 7.60 -4.03 27.94
CA SER A 232 8.21 -3.25 26.86
C SER A 232 9.61 -2.79 27.24
N THR A 233 9.79 -2.30 28.47
CA THR A 233 11.10 -1.84 28.97
C THR A 233 12.09 -2.99 29.08
N LEU A 234 11.66 -4.14 29.62
CA LEU A 234 12.49 -5.35 29.69
C LEU A 234 12.87 -5.87 28.31
N THR A 235 11.95 -5.84 27.34
CA THR A 235 12.21 -6.21 25.95
C THR A 235 13.26 -5.30 25.31
N LEU A 236 13.14 -3.99 25.50
CA LEU A 236 14.14 -3.02 25.01
C LEU A 236 15.51 -3.23 25.65
N LEU A 237 15.57 -3.49 26.96
CA LEU A 237 16.82 -3.78 27.67
C LEU A 237 17.47 -5.07 27.14
N ARG A 238 16.70 -6.15 26.98
CA ARG A 238 17.20 -7.41 26.40
C ARG A 238 17.73 -7.21 24.98
N ARG A 239 17.01 -6.43 24.15
CA ARG A 239 17.45 -6.09 22.79
C ARG A 239 18.77 -5.32 22.80
N GLN A 240 18.90 -4.30 23.65
CA GLN A 240 20.13 -3.52 23.79
C GLN A 240 21.32 -4.37 24.26
N LEU A 241 21.12 -5.21 25.27
CA LEU A 241 22.16 -6.13 25.75
C LEU A 241 22.59 -7.14 24.67
N THR A 242 21.64 -7.66 23.90
CA THR A 242 21.92 -8.59 22.79
C THR A 242 22.71 -7.89 21.67
N GLY A 243 22.36 -6.64 21.35
CA GLY A 243 23.12 -5.82 20.39
C GLY A 243 24.55 -5.55 20.88
N ALA A 244 24.70 -5.14 22.14
CA ALA A 244 26.00 -4.82 22.72
C ALA A 244 26.92 -6.05 22.84
N THR A 245 26.38 -7.20 23.24
CA THR A 245 27.15 -8.45 23.29
C THR A 245 27.59 -8.89 21.90
N ARG A 246 26.70 -8.83 20.89
CA ARG A 246 27.06 -9.19 19.52
C ARG A 246 28.07 -8.22 18.88
N ALA A 247 28.01 -6.93 19.19
CA ALA A 247 28.96 -5.94 18.72
C ALA A 247 30.37 -6.10 19.33
N GLN A 248 30.51 -6.76 20.49
CA GLN A 248 31.82 -7.06 21.09
C GLN A 248 32.55 -8.25 20.41
N PHE A 249 31.85 -9.04 19.59
CA PHE A 249 32.39 -10.24 18.92
C PHE A 249 32.50 -10.10 17.39
N THR A 250 32.31 -8.89 16.86
CA THR A 250 32.48 -8.51 15.44
C THR A 250 33.50 -7.39 15.34
#